data_AF-A0A963Y3L8-F1
#
_entry.id   AF-A0A963Y3L8-F1
#
_cell.length_a   1.000
_cell.length_b   1.000
_cell.length_c   1.000
_cell.angle_alpha   90.00
_cell.angle_beta   90.00
_cell.angle_gamma   90.00
#
_symmetry.space_group_name_H-M   'P 1'
#
loop_
_entity.id
_entity.type
_entity.pdbx_description
1 polymer ?
#
loop_
_entity_poly.entity_id
_entity_poly.type
_entity_poly.pdbx_seq_one_letter_code
_entity_poly.pdbx_strand_id
1 'polypeptide(L)'
;MRDFQFPGRSPVLATEGMCATSHPLAAQAAIRILQDGGNAVDAAIAGAVLLGFAEPQSCGIGGDCFVLLKPAGDDRIVALNGSGRA
;
A
#
# COMPACT_ATOMS: atom_id res chain seq x y z
N MET A 1 3.03 -19.64 21.70
CA MET A 1 3.59 -18.40 21.11
C MET A 1 3.33 -18.44 19.61
N ARG A 2 2.92 -17.34 18.97
CA ARG A 2 2.62 -17.33 17.53
C ARG A 2 3.92 -17.35 16.73
N ASP A 3 4.03 -18.23 15.74
CA ASP A 3 5.15 -18.25 14.81
C ASP A 3 4.93 -17.16 13.74
N PHE A 4 5.80 -16.16 13.71
CA PHE A 4 5.71 -15.04 12.75
C PHE A 4 6.23 -15.40 11.35
N GLN A 5 6.89 -16.55 11.18
CA GLN A 5 7.36 -17.03 9.89
C GLN A 5 6.28 -17.76 9.09
N PHE A 6 5.22 -18.21 9.76
CA PHE A 6 4.07 -18.84 9.10
C PHE A 6 2.89 -17.86 8.96
N PRO A 7 2.36 -17.64 7.74
CA PRO A 7 1.19 -16.79 7.54
C PRO A 7 -0.02 -17.30 8.33
N GLY A 8 -0.67 -16.41 9.08
CA GLY A 8 -1.90 -16.75 9.81
C GLY A 8 -3.17 -16.78 8.96
N ARG A 9 -3.06 -16.66 7.64
CA ARG A 9 -4.17 -16.69 6.67
C ARG A 9 -3.72 -17.31 5.36
N SER A 10 -4.67 -17.79 4.56
CA SER A 10 -4.40 -18.26 3.20
C SER A 10 -3.87 -17.14 2.30
N PRO A 11 -2.99 -17.47 1.33
CA PRO A 11 -2.66 -16.55 0.25
C PRO A 11 -3.91 -16.19 -0.55
N VAL A 12 -3.97 -14.95 -1.02
CA VAL A 12 -5.02 -14.48 -1.93
C VAL A 12 -4.45 -14.51 -3.33
N LEU A 13 -5.24 -14.96 -4.31
CA LEU A 13 -4.89 -14.99 -5.72
C LEU A 13 -5.86 -14.08 -6.48
N ALA A 14 -5.34 -13.29 -7.43
CA ALA A 14 -6.13 -12.37 -8.24
C ALA A 14 -5.48 -12.21 -9.62
N THR A 15 -6.28 -12.00 -10.67
CA THR A 15 -5.81 -11.79 -12.05
C THR A 15 -5.70 -10.31 -12.42
N GLU A 16 -6.53 -9.45 -11.82
CA GLU A 16 -6.63 -8.03 -12.20
C GLU A 16 -5.84 -7.09 -11.28
N GLY A 17 -5.89 -7.34 -9.96
CA GLY A 17 -5.29 -6.43 -8.99
C GLY A 17 -5.29 -6.99 -7.56
N MET A 18 -4.32 -6.54 -6.77
CA MET A 18 -4.16 -6.92 -5.37
C MET A 18 -3.66 -5.72 -4.57
N CYS A 19 -4.14 -5.59 -3.34
CA CYS A 19 -3.60 -4.65 -2.36
C CYS A 19 -3.35 -5.39 -1.04
N ALA A 20 -2.27 -5.02 -0.35
CA ALA A 20 -1.96 -5.48 0.99
C ALA A 20 -1.52 -4.28 1.84
N THR A 21 -2.20 -4.08 2.97
CA THR A 21 -1.93 -3.03 3.95
C THR A 21 -1.97 -3.61 5.36
N SER A 22 -1.50 -2.87 6.36
CA SER A 22 -1.60 -3.21 7.78
C SER A 22 -3.04 -3.14 8.31
N HIS A 23 -3.85 -2.21 7.78
CA HIS A 23 -5.25 -2.04 8.18
C HIS A 23 -6.24 -2.53 7.11
N PRO A 24 -7.26 -3.35 7.43
CA PRO A 24 -8.22 -3.87 6.44
C PRO A 24 -9.03 -2.77 5.73
N LEU A 25 -9.40 -1.68 6.41
CA LEU A 25 -10.12 -0.56 5.78
C LEU A 25 -9.27 0.15 4.70
N ALA A 26 -7.96 0.25 4.91
CA ALA A 26 -7.07 0.84 3.91
C ALA A 26 -6.93 -0.06 2.68
N ALA A 27 -6.82 -1.38 2.87
CA ALA A 27 -6.83 -2.34 1.77
C ALA A 27 -8.14 -2.26 0.98
N GLN A 28 -9.27 -2.15 1.68
CA GLN A 28 -10.59 -2.09 1.05
C GLN A 28 -10.77 -0.81 0.22
N ALA A 29 -10.30 0.35 0.72
CA ALA A 29 -10.30 1.60 -0.03
C ALA A 29 -9.40 1.52 -1.28
N ALA A 30 -8.20 0.94 -1.16
CA ALA A 30 -7.31 0.75 -2.30
C ALA A 30 -7.90 -0.20 -3.36
N ILE A 31 -8.51 -1.32 -2.94
CA ILE A 31 -9.22 -2.23 -3.85
C ILE A 31 -10.39 -1.52 -4.54
N ARG A 32 -11.11 -0.64 -3.84
CA ARG A 32 -12.19 0.14 -4.45
C ARG A 32 -11.68 1.05 -5.57
N ILE A 33 -10.54 1.70 -5.38
CA ILE A 33 -9.91 2.52 -6.43
C ILE A 33 -9.52 1.68 -7.65
N LEU A 34 -8.98 0.47 -7.45
CA LEU A 34 -8.70 -0.44 -8.57
C LEU A 34 -9.98 -0.85 -9.30
N GLN A 35 -11.06 -1.16 -8.56
CA GLN A 35 -12.36 -1.50 -9.15
C GLN A 35 -12.99 -0.35 -9.93
N ASP A 36 -12.75 0.89 -9.50
CA ASP A 36 -13.21 2.11 -10.17
C ASP A 36 -12.32 2.50 -11.38
N GLY A 37 -11.36 1.64 -11.76
CA GLY A 37 -10.50 1.80 -12.94
C GLY A 37 -9.18 2.53 -12.70
N GLY A 38 -8.84 2.80 -11.43
CA GLY A 38 -7.54 3.37 -11.05
C GLY A 38 -6.40 2.36 -11.21
N ASN A 39 -5.17 2.87 -11.30
CA ASN A 39 -3.97 2.05 -11.37
C ASN A 39 -3.39 1.74 -9.96
N ALA A 40 -2.28 1.00 -9.93
CA ALA A 40 -1.61 0.61 -8.68
C ALA A 40 -1.15 1.80 -7.82
N VAL A 41 -0.77 2.92 -8.46
CA VAL A 41 -0.36 4.15 -7.76
C VAL A 41 -1.57 4.86 -7.15
N ASP A 42 -2.68 4.98 -7.89
CA ASP A 42 -3.92 5.58 -7.38
C ASP A 42 -4.42 4.82 -6.14
N ALA A 43 -4.40 3.48 -6.22
CA ALA A 43 -4.78 2.61 -5.13
C ALA A 43 -3.84 2.72 -3.92
N ALA A 44 -2.52 2.82 -4.16
CA ALA A 44 -1.53 3.01 -3.10
C ALA A 44 -1.72 4.35 -2.37
N ILE A 45 -2.01 5.44 -3.09
CA ILE A 45 -2.28 6.75 -2.49
C ILE A 45 -3.52 6.69 -1.60
N ALA A 46 -4.63 6.10 -2.08
CA ALA A 46 -5.84 5.95 -1.29
C ALA A 46 -5.61 5.11 -0.02
N GLY A 47 -4.87 4.01 -0.14
CA GLY A 47 -4.47 3.19 1.00
C GLY A 47 -3.62 3.98 2.01
N ALA A 48 -2.59 4.69 1.55
CA ALA A 48 -1.69 5.47 2.41
C ALA A 48 -2.42 6.59 3.17
N VAL A 49 -3.34 7.31 2.49
CA VAL A 49 -4.16 8.33 3.15
C VAL A 49 -5.02 7.70 4.24
N LEU A 50 -5.71 6.59 3.95
CA LEU A 50 -6.54 5.89 4.93
C LEU A 50 -5.74 5.32 6.10
N LEU A 51 -4.51 4.86 5.87
CA LEU A 51 -3.61 4.42 6.95
C LEU A 51 -3.30 5.55 7.93
N GLY A 52 -3.15 6.79 7.46
CA GLY A 52 -2.96 7.94 8.35
C GLY A 52 -4.11 8.18 9.33
N PHE A 53 -5.32 7.72 9.00
CA PHE A 53 -6.49 7.79 9.89
C PHE A 53 -6.73 6.50 10.69
N ALA A 54 -6.49 5.35 10.07
CA ALA A 54 -6.73 4.05 10.68
C ALA A 54 -5.60 3.63 11.64
N GLU A 55 -4.38 4.13 11.40
CA GLU A 55 -3.17 3.81 12.17
C GLU A 55 -2.34 5.09 12.45
N PRO A 56 -2.94 6.14 13.07
CA PRO A 56 -2.27 7.42 13.30
C PRO A 56 -1.06 7.32 14.24
N GLN A 57 -1.01 6.27 15.07
CA GLN A 57 0.15 5.95 15.91
C GLN A 57 1.38 5.48 15.12
N SER A 58 1.23 5.19 13.82
CA SER A 58 2.27 4.58 12.99
C SER A 58 2.65 5.42 11.76
N CYS A 59 1.68 6.10 11.12
CA CYS A 59 1.94 6.95 9.95
C CYS A 59 0.91 8.08 9.83
N GLY A 60 1.17 9.04 8.94
CA GLY A 60 0.23 10.14 8.68
C GLY A 60 0.80 11.19 7.72
N ILE A 61 -0.01 12.20 7.39
CA ILE A 61 0.33 13.24 6.41
C ILE A 61 1.52 14.12 6.81
N GLY A 62 1.83 14.19 8.11
CA GLY A 62 2.99 14.91 8.62
C GLY A 62 4.28 14.08 8.70
N GLY A 63 4.25 12.83 8.22
CA GLY A 63 5.41 11.95 8.19
C GLY A 63 6.13 11.95 6.84
N ASP A 64 7.00 10.96 6.68
CA ASP A 64 7.76 10.72 5.45
C ASP A 64 7.20 9.53 4.67
N CYS A 65 7.57 9.41 3.40
CA CYS A 65 7.19 8.28 2.56
C CYS A 65 8.34 7.82 1.66
N PHE A 66 8.54 6.50 1.59
CA PHE A 66 9.48 5.88 0.66
C PHE A 66 8.73 4.92 -0.25
N VAL A 67 9.01 4.98 -1.55
CA VAL A 67 8.29 4.17 -2.54
C VAL A 67 9.27 3.50 -3.49
N LEU A 68 9.00 2.24 -3.82
CA LEU A 68 9.57 1.53 -4.94
C LEU A 68 8.45 1.25 -5.93
N LEU A 69 8.53 1.88 -7.10
CA LEU A 69 7.55 1.73 -8.17
C LEU A 69 8.18 1.01 -9.35
N LYS A 70 7.57 -0.09 -9.77
CA LYS A 70 7.88 -0.75 -11.06
C LYS A 70 6.75 -0.41 -12.05
N PRO A 71 6.97 0.47 -13.03
CA PRO A 71 5.95 0.77 -14.04
C PRO A 71 5.57 -0.47 -14.85
N ALA A 72 4.33 -0.52 -15.33
CA ALA A 72 3.89 -1.60 -16.20
C ALA A 72 4.71 -1.60 -17.52
N GLY A 73 5.22 -2.76 -17.92
CA GLY A 73 6.02 -2.92 -19.13
C GLY A 73 7.47 -2.44 -19.05
N ASP A 74 7.93 -1.99 -17.88
CA ASP A 74 9.32 -1.57 -17.62
C ASP A 74 9.91 -2.41 -16.49
N ASP A 75 11.17 -2.83 -16.61
CA ASP A 75 11.90 -3.55 -15.55
C ASP A 75 12.65 -2.60 -14.60
N ARG A 76 12.72 -1.31 -14.94
CA ARG A 76 13.31 -0.30 -14.09
C ARG A 76 12.46 -0.09 -12.83
N ILE A 77 13.14 -0.03 -11.70
CA ILE A 77 12.56 0.41 -10.43
C ILE A 77 12.80 1.90 -10.26
N VAL A 78 11.73 2.65 -10.06
CA VAL A 78 11.76 4.04 -9.64
C VAL A 78 11.71 4.08 -8.11
N ALA A 79 12.77 4.60 -7.51
CA ALA A 79 12.81 4.83 -6.07
C ALA A 79 12.49 6.30 -5.77
N LEU A 80 11.55 6.53 -4.85
CA LEU A 80 11.18 7.87 -4.38
C LEU A 80 11.55 7.98 -2.91
N ASN A 81 12.35 9.00 -2.59
CA ASN A 81 12.62 9.41 -1.22
C ASN A 81 11.79 10.66 -0.91
N GLY A 82 10.77 10.50 -0.07
CA GLY A 82 9.91 11.57 0.43
C GLY A 82 10.23 11.96 1.87
N SER A 83 11.47 11.82 2.34
CA SER A 83 11.87 12.29 3.66
C SER A 83 12.05 13.80 3.70
N GLY A 84 11.42 14.47 4.68
CA GLY A 84 11.59 15.90 4.92
C GLY A 84 13.03 16.28 5.29
N ARG A 85 13.39 17.55 5.03
CA ARG A 85 14.67 18.12 5.49
C ARG A 85 14.53 18.74 6.88
N ALA A 86 15.66 18.86 7.59
CA ALA A 86 15.77 19.68 8.80
C ALA A 86 15.77 21.19 8.49
#